data_AF-B7QIC4-F1
#
_entry.id   AF-B7QIC4-F1
#
_cell.length_a   1.000
_cell.length_b   1.000
_cell.length_c   1.000
_cell.angle_alpha   90.00
_cell.angle_beta   90.00
_cell.angle_gamma   90.00
#
_symmetry.space_group_name_H-M   'P 1'
#
loop_
_entity.id
_entity.type
_entity.pdbx_description
1 polymer ?
#
loop_
_entity_poly.entity_id
_entity_poly.type
_entity_poly.pdbx_seq_one_letter_code
_entity_poly.pdbx_strand_id
1 'polypeptide(L)'
;EMHRTQTDFENNLIFKVFLFQFVNFYSSIFYIAFFKGRLGPPLLTTLGRVMHRCHMSCFLFVQCSGSDCLSELAQQLAIIMVGKQMINNAQEILVPYYLLAFCSKLKAWWHRHKTKLVYRETLSRWEEDYQLIQNEGLFQEYLEMVLQFGFITIFVAAFPLAPLFALLNNWVEIRLDAQKFVCETRRSVPERAQNIGIWFSILELLSRIAVISNAFLIAFTSDFLTRTMYRYEFDWDLKGYINFTLAHAPNGSLSLPCSCDFCVTFLSRYRDLRDANGNWTFFHWKLLAVRLAFVIIFEHVVFGVCRLIDVLVPDIASQLELKIKRERYLAKQALADSETIMKV
;
A
#
# COMPACT_ATOMS: atom_id res chain seq x y z
N GLU A 1 -8.18 11.19 -23.77
CA GLU A 1 -8.65 12.58 -23.49
C GLU A 1 -7.61 13.54 -24.08
N MET A 2 -8.04 14.56 -24.81
CA MET A 2 -7.13 15.58 -25.38
C MET A 2 -7.03 16.75 -24.40
N HIS A 3 -6.02 16.71 -23.52
CA HIS A 3 -5.81 17.76 -22.53
C HIS A 3 -5.10 18.98 -23.16
N ARG A 4 -5.41 20.17 -22.64
CA ARG A 4 -4.88 21.44 -23.16
C ARG A 4 -3.43 21.70 -22.74
N THR A 5 -3.04 21.26 -21.55
CA THR A 5 -1.70 21.46 -21.00
C THR A 5 -1.05 20.11 -20.68
N GLN A 6 0.29 20.07 -20.73
CA GLN A 6 1.06 18.88 -20.36
C GLN A 6 0.83 18.51 -18.89
N THR A 7 0.74 19.51 -18.01
CA THR A 7 0.44 19.32 -16.59
C THR A 7 -0.91 18.66 -16.35
N ASP A 8 -1.96 19.06 -17.09
CA ASP A 8 -3.28 18.42 -16.98
C ASP A 8 -3.26 16.99 -17.51
N PHE A 9 -2.51 16.74 -18.59
CA PHE A 9 -2.32 15.39 -19.12
C PHE A 9 -1.63 14.49 -18.09
N GLU A 10 -0.50 14.96 -17.53
CA GLU A 10 0.27 14.21 -16.55
C GLU A 10 -0.52 13.96 -15.26
N ASN A 11 -1.21 14.95 -14.71
CA ASN A 11 -2.03 14.78 -13.51
C ASN A 11 -3.13 13.71 -13.70
N ASN A 12 -3.82 13.72 -14.84
CA ASN A 12 -4.85 12.72 -15.13
C ASN A 12 -4.26 11.34 -15.41
N LEU A 13 -3.12 11.27 -16.09
CA LEU A 13 -2.40 10.03 -16.32
C LEU A 13 -1.95 9.41 -14.98
N ILE A 14 -1.32 10.21 -14.12
CA ILE A 14 -0.84 9.79 -12.80
C ILE A 14 -1.99 9.23 -11.98
N PHE A 15 -3.11 9.96 -11.89
CA PHE A 15 -4.26 9.52 -11.10
C PHE A 15 -4.85 8.19 -11.61
N LYS A 16 -4.99 8.03 -12.93
CA LYS A 16 -5.53 6.81 -13.54
C LYS A 16 -4.61 5.61 -13.36
N VAL A 17 -3.31 5.78 -13.60
CA VAL A 17 -2.32 4.72 -13.43
C VAL A 17 -2.21 4.36 -11.94
N PHE A 18 -2.22 5.35 -11.05
CA PHE A 18 -2.22 5.11 -9.61
C PHE A 18 -3.44 4.27 -9.19
N LEU A 19 -4.65 4.61 -9.61
CA LEU A 19 -5.84 3.82 -9.29
C LEU A 19 -5.73 2.37 -9.75
N PHE A 20 -5.24 2.15 -10.98
CA PHE A 20 -5.03 0.81 -11.51
C PHE A 20 -4.02 0.03 -10.66
N GLN A 21 -2.88 0.64 -10.34
CA GLN A 21 -1.83 0.01 -9.55
C GLN A 21 -2.28 -0.22 -8.09
N PHE A 22 -3.03 0.72 -7.52
CA PHE A 22 -3.62 0.58 -6.19
C PHE A 22 -4.54 -0.64 -6.13
N VAL A 23 -5.47 -0.79 -7.08
CA VAL A 23 -6.33 -1.98 -7.12
C VAL A 23 -5.51 -3.25 -7.31
N ASN A 24 -4.54 -3.24 -8.22
CA ASN A 24 -3.72 -4.42 -8.51
C ASN A 24 -2.92 -4.88 -7.27
N PHE A 25 -2.16 -3.99 -6.66
CA PHE A 25 -1.31 -4.33 -5.52
C PHE A 25 -2.10 -4.61 -4.23
N TYR A 26 -3.17 -3.86 -3.98
CA TYR A 26 -3.90 -3.94 -2.71
C TYR A 26 -5.05 -4.96 -2.73
N SER A 27 -5.59 -5.36 -3.89
CA SER A 27 -6.76 -6.25 -3.99
C SER A 27 -6.60 -7.54 -3.18
N SER A 28 -5.46 -8.20 -3.29
CA SER A 28 -5.17 -9.45 -2.56
C SER A 28 -5.16 -9.26 -1.04
N ILE A 29 -4.60 -8.13 -0.58
CA ILE A 29 -4.50 -7.76 0.83
C ILE A 29 -5.88 -7.36 1.37
N PHE A 30 -6.64 -6.57 0.62
CA PHE A 30 -8.04 -6.23 0.95
C PHE A 30 -8.92 -7.48 1.03
N TYR A 31 -8.72 -8.45 0.14
CA TYR A 31 -9.41 -9.73 0.18
C TYR A 31 -9.12 -10.48 1.49
N ILE A 32 -7.84 -10.62 1.86
CA ILE A 32 -7.45 -11.31 3.10
C ILE A 32 -7.92 -10.55 4.35
N ALA A 33 -7.84 -9.23 4.33
CA ALA A 33 -8.24 -8.39 5.44
C ALA A 33 -9.75 -8.43 5.74
N PHE A 34 -10.61 -8.33 4.71
CA PHE A 34 -12.03 -8.07 4.91
C PHE A 34 -12.97 -9.19 4.46
N PHE A 35 -12.59 -9.99 3.46
CA PHE A 35 -13.48 -10.96 2.84
C PHE A 35 -13.16 -12.41 3.23
N LYS A 36 -11.88 -12.74 3.41
CA LYS A 36 -11.44 -14.08 3.80
C LYS A 36 -12.01 -14.47 5.17
N GLY A 37 -12.60 -15.66 5.25
CA GLY A 37 -13.18 -16.20 6.48
C GLY A 37 -14.52 -15.61 6.94
N ARG A 38 -15.07 -14.57 6.28
CA ARG A 38 -16.35 -13.93 6.67
C ARG A 38 -17.55 -14.34 5.83
N LEU A 39 -17.32 -14.82 4.61
CA LEU A 39 -18.35 -15.44 3.79
C LEU A 39 -18.64 -16.83 4.38
N GLY A 40 -19.53 -16.87 5.37
CA GLY A 40 -19.85 -18.08 6.12
C GLY A 40 -20.54 -19.15 5.25
N PRO A 41 -20.68 -20.38 5.79
CA PRO A 41 -21.31 -21.51 5.11
C PRO A 41 -22.82 -21.42 4.76
N PRO A 42 -23.71 -20.58 5.36
CA PRO A 42 -25.15 -20.64 5.06
C PRO A 42 -25.52 -19.98 3.73
N LEU A 43 -24.64 -19.14 3.15
CA LEU A 43 -24.83 -18.66 1.78
C LEU A 43 -24.54 -19.77 0.75
N LEU A 44 -24.06 -20.93 1.19
CA LEU A 44 -23.69 -22.04 0.33
C LEU A 44 -24.74 -23.15 0.26
N THR A 45 -25.73 -23.21 1.17
CA THR A 45 -26.84 -24.16 1.00
C THR A 45 -27.79 -23.73 -0.12
N THR A 46 -27.83 -22.44 -0.45
CA THR A 46 -28.62 -21.89 -1.56
C THR A 46 -27.83 -21.79 -2.86
N LEU A 47 -26.57 -21.34 -2.85
CA LEU A 47 -25.73 -21.28 -4.06
C LEU A 47 -25.14 -22.65 -4.45
N GLY A 48 -24.89 -23.55 -3.50
CA GLY A 48 -24.38 -24.90 -3.75
C GLY A 48 -25.40 -25.86 -4.38
N ARG A 49 -26.71 -25.54 -4.34
CA ARG A 49 -27.73 -26.33 -5.05
C ARG A 49 -27.74 -26.11 -6.57
N VAL A 50 -27.12 -25.04 -7.06
CA VAL A 50 -27.15 -24.69 -8.50
C VAL A 50 -25.96 -25.29 -9.27
N MET A 51 -24.89 -25.71 -8.57
CA MET A 51 -23.62 -26.05 -9.23
C MET A 51 -23.20 -27.52 -9.06
N HIS A 52 -24.15 -28.45 -9.13
CA HIS A 52 -23.88 -29.90 -9.00
C HIS A 52 -23.30 -30.54 -10.28
N ARG A 53 -22.60 -29.77 -11.12
CA ARG A 53 -22.07 -30.24 -12.41
C ARG A 53 -20.75 -29.57 -12.81
N CYS A 54 -19.70 -29.70 -11.99
CA CYS A 54 -18.34 -29.40 -12.43
C CYS A 54 -17.31 -30.32 -11.76
N HIS A 55 -16.57 -31.05 -12.60
CA HIS A 55 -15.59 -32.11 -12.30
C HIS A 55 -14.18 -31.56 -11.98
N MET A 56 -13.99 -30.27 -11.65
CA MET A 56 -12.62 -29.71 -11.52
C MET A 56 -12.38 -28.65 -10.45
N SER A 57 -13.31 -28.32 -9.54
CA SER A 57 -13.00 -27.38 -8.46
C SER A 57 -13.91 -27.55 -7.26
N CYS A 58 -13.43 -28.25 -6.24
CA CYS A 58 -13.98 -28.09 -4.89
C CYS A 58 -13.56 -26.70 -4.40
N PHE A 59 -14.36 -25.67 -4.68
CA PHE A 59 -14.15 -24.32 -4.14
C PHE A 59 -14.54 -24.31 -2.66
N LEU A 60 -13.68 -24.89 -1.82
CA LEU A 60 -13.74 -24.68 -0.38
C LEU A 60 -13.23 -23.26 -0.14
N PHE A 61 -14.11 -22.33 0.25
CA PHE A 61 -13.68 -20.99 0.64
C PHE A 61 -12.62 -21.11 1.74
N VAL A 62 -11.49 -20.43 1.55
CA VAL A 62 -10.28 -20.57 2.38
C VAL A 62 -10.56 -20.03 3.79
N GLN A 63 -10.59 -20.94 4.77
CA GLN A 63 -10.59 -20.59 6.19
C GLN A 63 -9.22 -20.05 6.61
N CYS A 64 -9.18 -19.18 7.62
CA CYS A 64 -7.94 -18.68 8.18
C CYS A 64 -7.28 -19.77 9.04
N SER A 65 -5.96 -19.89 8.96
CA SER A 65 -5.13 -20.95 9.54
C SER A 65 -4.99 -20.88 11.08
N GLY A 66 -5.85 -20.13 11.77
CA GLY A 66 -5.79 -19.92 13.22
C GLY A 66 -6.99 -19.12 13.73
N SER A 67 -6.87 -18.59 14.95
CA SER A 67 -7.93 -17.76 15.56
C SER A 67 -8.21 -16.48 14.76
N ASP A 68 -7.20 -15.86 14.16
CA ASP A 68 -7.35 -14.59 13.44
C ASP A 68 -6.65 -14.62 12.09
N CYS A 69 -7.19 -13.86 11.13
CA CYS A 69 -6.58 -13.71 9.79
C CYS A 69 -5.46 -12.65 9.77
N LEU A 70 -5.20 -11.97 10.89
CA LEU A 70 -4.18 -10.92 11.01
C LEU A 70 -2.75 -11.42 10.83
N SER A 71 -2.43 -12.65 11.27
CA SER A 71 -1.08 -13.20 11.11
C SER A 71 -0.75 -13.51 9.65
N GLU A 72 -1.72 -14.03 8.90
CA GLU A 72 -1.58 -14.25 7.45
C GLU A 72 -1.44 -12.93 6.70
N LEU A 73 -2.23 -11.93 7.08
CA LEU A 73 -2.14 -10.58 6.55
C LEU A 73 -0.75 -9.97 6.82
N ALA A 74 -0.25 -10.10 8.05
CA ALA A 74 1.08 -9.62 8.44
C ALA A 74 2.19 -10.34 7.66
N GLN A 75 2.08 -11.65 7.46
CA GLN A 75 3.05 -12.42 6.66
C GLN A 75 3.05 -11.96 5.20
N GLN A 76 1.86 -11.77 4.60
CA GLN A 76 1.77 -11.30 3.22
C GLN A 76 2.34 -9.89 3.07
N LEU A 77 2.04 -8.98 4.00
CA LEU A 77 2.62 -7.63 4.02
C LEU A 77 4.15 -7.67 4.18
N ALA A 78 4.67 -8.52 5.06
CA ALA A 78 6.12 -8.69 5.22
C ALA A 78 6.77 -9.20 3.93
N ILE A 79 6.17 -10.18 3.25
CA ILE A 79 6.67 -10.69 1.97
C ILE A 79 6.64 -9.61 0.89
N ILE A 80 5.58 -8.79 0.81
CA ILE A 80 5.48 -7.73 -0.18
C ILE A 80 6.48 -6.61 0.12
N MET A 81 6.52 -6.11 1.36
CA MET A 81 7.39 -4.99 1.73
C MET A 81 8.87 -5.34 1.72
N VAL A 82 9.24 -6.55 2.16
CA VAL A 82 10.65 -6.98 2.16
C VAL A 82 11.01 -7.57 0.80
N GLY A 83 10.17 -8.46 0.26
CA GLY A 83 10.46 -9.20 -0.96
C GLY A 83 10.41 -8.34 -2.21
N LYS A 84 9.36 -7.54 -2.42
CA LYS A 84 9.29 -6.65 -3.59
C LYS A 84 10.44 -5.65 -3.56
N GLN A 85 10.76 -5.12 -2.40
CA GLN A 85 11.82 -4.15 -2.26
C GLN A 85 13.20 -4.73 -2.53
N MET A 86 13.50 -5.91 -1.98
CA MET A 86 14.76 -6.59 -2.28
C MET A 86 14.90 -6.88 -3.77
N ILE A 87 13.81 -7.25 -4.45
CA ILE A 87 13.81 -7.51 -5.90
C ILE A 87 14.00 -6.22 -6.68
N ASN A 88 13.29 -5.14 -6.32
CA ASN A 88 13.42 -3.84 -6.97
C ASN A 88 14.84 -3.29 -6.83
N ASN A 89 15.39 -3.25 -5.61
CA ASN A 89 16.76 -2.80 -5.35
C ASN A 89 17.78 -3.68 -6.08
N ALA A 90 17.55 -4.99 -6.17
CA ALA A 90 18.42 -5.89 -6.92
C ALA A 90 18.32 -5.65 -8.43
N GLN A 91 17.12 -5.45 -8.98
CA GLN A 91 16.94 -5.12 -10.39
C GLN A 91 17.61 -3.79 -10.73
N GLU A 92 17.47 -2.78 -9.87
CA GLU A 92 18.07 -1.48 -10.09
C GLU A 92 19.60 -1.51 -10.10
N ILE A 93 20.24 -2.38 -9.32
CA ILE A 93 21.70 -2.55 -9.36
C ILE A 93 22.13 -3.46 -10.53
N LEU A 94 21.42 -4.57 -10.73
CA LEU A 94 21.85 -5.63 -11.65
C LEU A 94 21.53 -5.31 -13.10
N VAL A 95 20.35 -4.73 -13.39
CA VAL A 95 19.93 -4.40 -14.76
C VAL A 95 20.91 -3.47 -15.46
N PRO A 96 21.28 -2.29 -14.93
CA PRO A 96 22.24 -1.42 -15.60
C PRO A 96 23.61 -2.09 -15.71
N TYR A 97 24.07 -2.81 -14.68
CA TYR A 97 25.34 -3.54 -14.74
C TYR A 97 25.37 -4.56 -15.88
N TYR A 98 24.34 -5.41 -16.00
CA TYR A 98 24.27 -6.42 -17.05
C TYR A 98 23.98 -5.83 -18.42
N LEU A 99 23.12 -4.81 -18.53
CA LEU A 99 22.74 -4.20 -19.80
C LEU A 99 23.88 -3.35 -20.37
N LEU A 100 24.59 -2.59 -19.53
CA LEU A 100 25.82 -1.89 -19.92
C LEU A 100 26.97 -2.88 -20.24
N ALA A 101 27.14 -3.96 -19.46
CA ALA A 101 28.13 -5.00 -19.76
C ALA A 101 27.80 -5.77 -21.05
N PHE A 102 26.51 -5.97 -21.35
CA PHE A 102 26.06 -6.66 -22.56
C PHE A 102 26.15 -5.76 -23.80
N CYS A 103 25.73 -4.49 -23.71
CA CYS A 103 25.87 -3.51 -24.78
C CYS A 103 27.33 -3.22 -25.11
N SER A 104 28.21 -3.13 -24.11
CA SER A 104 29.66 -2.96 -24.34
C SER A 104 30.29 -4.19 -25.00
N LYS A 105 29.89 -5.41 -24.61
CA LYS A 105 30.34 -6.66 -25.25
C LYS A 105 29.82 -6.79 -26.69
N LEU A 106 28.57 -6.46 -26.96
CA LEU A 106 27.99 -6.47 -28.32
C LEU A 106 28.65 -5.42 -29.21
N LYS A 107 28.89 -4.20 -28.72
CA LYS A 107 29.65 -3.18 -29.46
C LYS A 107 31.08 -3.62 -29.74
N ALA A 108 31.77 -4.19 -28.76
CA ALA A 108 33.13 -4.71 -28.95
C ALA A 108 33.19 -5.90 -29.91
N TRP A 109 32.13 -6.71 -29.96
CA TRP A 109 31.98 -7.80 -30.94
C TRP A 109 31.71 -7.25 -32.36
N TRP A 110 30.85 -6.25 -32.50
CA TRP A 110 30.52 -5.63 -33.78
C TRP A 110 31.68 -4.80 -34.36
N HIS A 111 32.41 -4.06 -33.52
CA HIS A 111 33.62 -3.32 -33.93
C HIS A 111 34.76 -4.26 -34.37
N ARG A 112 34.93 -5.42 -33.73
CA ARG A 112 35.90 -6.44 -34.17
C ARG A 112 35.58 -7.01 -35.55
N HIS A 113 34.30 -7.08 -35.92
CA HIS A 113 33.89 -7.55 -37.24
C HIS A 113 33.99 -6.48 -38.35
N LYS A 114 34.01 -5.19 -38.00
CA LYS A 114 33.96 -4.08 -38.98
C LYS A 114 35.32 -3.42 -39.27
N THR A 115 36.32 -3.52 -38.39
CA THR A 115 37.60 -2.78 -38.56
C THR A 115 38.83 -3.58 -38.10
N LYS A 116 39.74 -3.89 -39.04
CA LYS A 116 41.11 -4.40 -38.81
C LYS A 116 42.11 -3.30 -38.39
N LEU A 117 41.65 -2.07 -38.16
CA LEU A 117 42.45 -0.94 -37.70
C LEU A 117 41.72 -0.34 -36.50
N VAL A 118 42.29 -0.45 -35.30
CA VAL A 118 41.71 0.21 -34.12
C VAL A 118 42.80 1.03 -33.45
N TYR A 119 42.89 2.27 -33.92
CA TYR A 119 43.34 3.40 -33.14
C TYR A 119 42.44 3.50 -31.89
N ARG A 120 43.03 3.72 -30.72
CA ARG A 120 42.32 3.91 -29.45
C ARG A 120 41.69 5.31 -29.46
N GLU A 121 40.67 5.51 -30.27
CA GLU A 121 39.94 6.77 -30.35
C GLU A 121 39.15 6.93 -29.03
N THR A 122 39.54 7.92 -28.24
CA THR A 122 38.78 8.33 -27.06
C THR A 122 37.42 8.82 -27.54
N LEU A 123 36.34 8.14 -27.14
CA LEU A 123 34.96 8.55 -27.45
C LEU A 123 34.75 10.01 -27.04
N SER A 124 33.97 10.73 -27.85
CA SER A 124 33.59 12.09 -27.47
C SER A 124 32.61 12.07 -26.29
N ARG A 125 32.59 13.14 -25.48
CA ARG A 125 31.72 13.23 -24.29
C ARG A 125 30.24 13.03 -24.61
N TRP A 126 29.75 13.57 -25.72
CA TRP A 126 28.35 13.40 -26.14
C TRP A 126 28.04 11.94 -26.58
N GLU A 127 29.04 11.19 -27.06
CA GLU A 127 28.88 9.78 -27.46
C GLU A 127 28.82 8.86 -26.25
N GLU A 128 29.54 9.21 -25.17
CA GLU A 128 29.41 8.54 -23.87
C GLU A 128 28.01 8.80 -23.29
N ASP A 129 27.56 10.06 -23.25
CA ASP A 129 26.24 10.43 -22.72
C ASP A 129 25.08 9.81 -23.52
N TYR A 130 25.21 9.71 -24.85
CA TYR A 130 24.19 9.07 -25.68
C TYR A 130 24.06 7.55 -25.42
N GLN A 131 25.03 6.92 -24.75
CA GLN A 131 24.93 5.49 -24.41
C GLN A 131 24.17 5.23 -23.11
N LEU A 132 23.96 6.26 -22.30
CA LEU A 132 23.20 6.18 -21.05
C LEU A 132 21.71 6.00 -21.31
N ILE A 133 20.99 5.51 -20.30
CA ILE A 133 19.54 5.26 -20.35
C ILE A 133 18.80 6.60 -20.39
N GLN A 134 17.77 6.71 -21.22
CA GLN A 134 16.94 7.92 -21.26
C GLN A 134 16.14 8.05 -19.96
N ASN A 135 16.15 9.23 -19.34
CA ASN A 135 15.34 9.51 -18.17
C ASN A 135 13.87 9.68 -18.58
N GLU A 136 13.00 8.76 -18.13
CA GLU A 136 11.56 8.75 -18.42
C GLU A 136 10.73 9.60 -17.43
N GLY A 137 11.41 10.33 -16.52
CA GLY A 137 10.80 11.21 -15.52
C GLY A 137 10.71 10.56 -14.14
N LEU A 138 10.06 11.28 -13.22
CA LEU A 138 9.96 10.90 -11.80
C LEU A 138 8.72 10.09 -11.45
N PHE A 139 7.89 9.76 -12.45
CA PHE A 139 6.59 9.13 -12.24
C PHE A 139 6.69 7.81 -11.47
N GLN A 140 7.58 6.93 -11.92
CA GLN A 140 7.72 5.60 -11.34
C GLN A 140 8.29 5.66 -9.92
N GLU A 141 9.24 6.57 -9.67
CA GLU A 141 9.86 6.76 -8.36
C GLU A 141 8.82 7.26 -7.34
N TYR A 142 7.99 8.25 -7.71
CA TYR A 142 6.89 8.68 -6.84
C TYR A 142 5.84 7.59 -6.64
N LEU A 143 5.50 6.83 -7.69
CA LEU A 143 4.53 5.75 -7.59
C LEU A 143 4.98 4.68 -6.58
N GLU A 144 6.25 4.29 -6.62
CA GLU A 144 6.83 3.33 -5.68
C GLU A 144 6.72 3.84 -4.23
N MET A 145 7.16 5.08 -3.99
CA MET A 145 7.15 5.70 -2.66
C MET A 145 5.73 5.88 -2.11
N VAL A 146 4.77 6.29 -2.95
CA VAL A 146 3.37 6.48 -2.54
C VAL A 146 2.67 5.15 -2.26
N LEU A 147 2.96 4.10 -3.05
CA LEU A 147 2.47 2.75 -2.76
C LEU A 147 3.07 2.21 -1.46
N GLN A 148 4.35 2.45 -1.18
CA GLN A 148 4.98 2.09 0.09
C GLN A 148 4.32 2.81 1.27
N PHE A 149 4.05 4.11 1.15
CA PHE A 149 3.31 4.87 2.16
C PHE A 149 1.94 4.28 2.47
N GLY A 150 1.19 3.86 1.44
CA GLY A 150 -0.10 3.22 1.62
C GLY A 150 -0.01 1.86 2.34
N PHE A 151 1.01 1.03 2.05
CA PHE A 151 1.19 -0.25 2.74
C PHE A 151 1.45 -0.07 4.23
N ILE A 152 2.22 0.97 4.58
CA ILE A 152 2.51 1.30 5.97
C ILE A 152 1.24 1.80 6.66
N THR A 153 0.57 2.79 6.09
CA THR A 153 -0.50 3.51 6.79
C THR A 153 -1.82 2.74 6.83
N ILE A 154 -2.24 2.10 5.74
CA ILE A 154 -3.54 1.42 5.63
C ILE A 154 -3.60 0.15 6.50
N PHE A 155 -2.46 -0.52 6.71
CA PHE A 155 -2.39 -1.81 7.40
C PHE A 155 -1.49 -1.82 8.65
N VAL A 156 -1.18 -0.65 9.23
CA VAL A 156 -0.30 -0.56 10.42
C VAL A 156 -0.84 -1.39 11.59
N ALA A 157 -2.17 -1.47 11.75
CA ALA A 157 -2.79 -2.27 12.81
C ALA A 157 -2.51 -3.78 12.69
N ALA A 158 -2.22 -4.27 11.48
CA ALA A 158 -1.88 -5.67 11.25
C ALA A 158 -0.39 -5.95 11.43
N PHE A 159 0.48 -5.01 11.02
CA PHE A 159 1.93 -5.17 11.08
C PHE A 159 2.62 -3.92 11.63
N PRO A 160 2.86 -3.85 12.96
CA PRO A 160 3.42 -2.64 13.59
C PRO A 160 4.90 -2.39 13.25
N LEU A 161 5.63 -3.40 12.75
CA LEU A 161 7.02 -3.25 12.33
C LEU A 161 7.17 -2.66 10.92
N ALA A 162 6.07 -2.43 10.18
CA ALA A 162 6.11 -1.87 8.82
C ALA A 162 6.94 -0.58 8.69
N PRO A 163 6.81 0.43 9.59
CA PRO A 163 7.58 1.66 9.48
C PRO A 163 9.10 1.45 9.61
N LEU A 164 9.54 0.45 10.39
CA LEU A 164 10.96 0.14 10.55
C LEU A 164 11.56 -0.37 9.24
N PHE A 165 10.89 -1.32 8.57
CA PHE A 165 11.33 -1.85 7.29
C PHE A 165 11.30 -0.79 6.19
N ALA A 166 10.28 0.07 6.20
CA ALA A 166 10.20 1.19 5.30
C ALA A 166 11.35 2.19 5.48
N LEU A 167 11.76 2.47 6.73
CA LEU A 167 12.87 3.37 7.02
C LEU A 167 14.21 2.79 6.51
N LEU A 168 14.46 1.50 6.74
CA LEU A 168 15.64 0.82 6.21
C LEU A 168 15.65 0.82 4.69
N ASN A 169 14.48 0.62 4.08
CA ASN A 169 14.37 0.71 2.64
C ASN A 169 14.71 2.11 2.13
N ASN A 170 14.01 3.14 2.62
CA ASN A 170 14.20 4.51 2.17
C ASN A 170 15.66 4.98 2.33
N TRP A 171 16.37 4.48 3.35
CA TRP A 171 17.79 4.76 3.54
C TRP A 171 18.66 4.24 2.38
N VAL A 172 18.38 3.02 1.90
CA VAL A 172 19.07 2.41 0.76
C VAL A 172 18.61 3.09 -0.54
N GLU A 173 17.31 3.29 -0.69
CA GLU A 173 16.67 3.86 -1.88
C GLU A 173 17.27 5.21 -2.27
N ILE A 174 17.38 6.14 -1.31
CA ILE A 174 17.96 7.47 -1.55
C ILE A 174 19.37 7.38 -2.17
N ARG A 175 20.15 6.35 -1.82
CA ARG A 175 21.51 6.15 -2.35
C ARG A 175 21.49 5.49 -3.72
N LEU A 176 20.60 4.52 -3.95
CA LEU A 176 20.46 3.85 -5.24
C LEU A 176 19.91 4.81 -6.30
N ASP A 177 18.85 5.57 -5.98
CA ASP A 177 18.31 6.62 -6.85
C ASP A 177 19.38 7.66 -7.20
N ALA A 178 20.14 8.13 -6.21
CA ALA A 178 21.21 9.09 -6.46
C ALA A 178 22.28 8.52 -7.41
N GLN A 179 22.65 7.25 -7.25
CA GLN A 179 23.61 6.61 -8.15
C GLN A 179 23.03 6.45 -9.56
N LYS A 180 21.78 6.00 -9.70
CA LYS A 180 21.08 5.89 -10.98
C LYS A 180 21.03 7.21 -11.74
N PHE A 181 20.66 8.30 -11.05
CA PHE A 181 20.60 9.62 -11.67
C PHE A 181 21.97 10.18 -12.05
N VAL A 182 23.03 9.88 -11.29
CA VAL A 182 24.38 10.41 -11.55
C VAL A 182 25.15 9.57 -12.57
N CYS A 183 24.99 8.25 -12.56
CA CYS A 183 25.88 7.33 -13.31
C CYS A 183 25.21 6.63 -14.50
N GLU A 184 23.89 6.47 -14.51
CA GLU A 184 23.22 5.53 -15.43
C GLU A 184 22.23 6.20 -16.37
N THR A 185 21.58 7.28 -15.92
CA THR A 185 20.63 8.03 -16.73
C THR A 185 21.26 9.23 -17.42
N ARG A 186 20.72 9.57 -18.59
CA ARG A 186 21.00 10.84 -19.25
C ARG A 186 20.44 11.99 -18.42
N ARG A 187 21.19 13.10 -18.39
CA ARG A 187 20.76 14.33 -17.72
C ARG A 187 19.41 14.80 -18.25
N SER A 188 18.42 14.92 -17.37
CA SER A 188 17.12 15.49 -17.70
C SER A 188 17.19 17.02 -17.85
N VAL A 189 16.22 17.58 -18.56
CA VAL A 189 16.05 19.03 -18.67
C VAL A 189 15.50 19.55 -17.33
N PRO A 190 16.14 20.56 -16.71
CA PRO A 190 15.69 21.07 -15.43
C PRO A 190 14.37 21.83 -15.59
N GLU A 191 13.32 21.31 -14.97
CA GLU A 191 12.01 21.95 -14.90
C GLU A 191 11.77 22.55 -13.51
N ARG A 192 11.07 23.69 -13.46
CA ARG A 192 10.72 24.35 -12.19
C ARG A 192 9.30 23.97 -11.78
N ALA A 193 9.18 23.21 -10.69
CA ALA A 193 7.90 22.89 -10.06
C ALA A 193 7.80 23.55 -8.67
N GLN A 194 6.59 23.98 -8.28
CA GLN A 194 6.34 24.57 -6.95
C GLN A 194 6.02 23.51 -5.89
N ASN A 195 5.48 22.36 -6.30
CA ASN A 195 5.00 21.29 -5.44
C ASN A 195 5.15 19.92 -6.12
N ILE A 196 4.87 18.86 -5.38
CA ILE A 196 4.85 17.47 -5.89
C ILE A 196 3.64 17.16 -6.79
N GLY A 197 2.79 18.15 -7.09
CA GLY A 197 1.60 17.97 -7.93
C GLY A 197 0.50 17.11 -7.29
N ILE A 198 -0.18 16.31 -8.13
CA ILE A 198 -1.33 15.47 -7.75
C ILE A 198 -1.02 14.44 -6.66
N TRP A 199 0.26 14.07 -6.49
CA TRP A 199 0.70 13.13 -5.46
C TRP A 199 0.33 13.57 -4.05
N PHE A 200 0.29 14.89 -3.77
CA PHE A 200 -0.15 15.40 -2.47
C PHE A 200 -1.61 15.03 -2.18
N SER A 201 -2.50 15.24 -3.16
CA SER A 201 -3.91 14.85 -3.04
C SER A 201 -4.10 13.34 -2.91
N ILE A 202 -3.25 12.54 -3.57
CA ILE A 202 -3.25 11.08 -3.43
C ILE A 202 -2.83 10.66 -2.01
N LEU A 203 -1.77 11.25 -1.46
CA LEU A 203 -1.31 10.98 -0.09
C LEU A 203 -2.38 11.36 0.95
N GLU A 204 -3.08 12.48 0.74
CA GLU A 204 -4.19 12.90 1.58
C GLU A 204 -5.35 11.89 1.52
N LEU A 205 -5.71 11.43 0.32
CA LEU A 205 -6.73 10.40 0.12
C LEU A 205 -6.34 9.09 0.82
N LEU A 206 -5.09 8.64 0.65
CA LEU A 206 -4.57 7.43 1.31
C LEU A 206 -4.62 7.56 2.83
N SER A 207 -4.26 8.72 3.37
CA SER A 207 -4.29 8.97 4.81
C SER A 207 -5.71 8.89 5.39
N ARG A 208 -6.71 9.41 4.66
CA ARG A 208 -8.13 9.29 5.05
C ARG A 208 -8.61 7.83 4.97
N ILE A 209 -8.27 7.11 3.90
CA ILE A 209 -8.59 5.67 3.75
C ILE A 209 -7.92 4.83 4.84
N ALA A 210 -6.72 5.22 5.28
CA ALA A 210 -5.97 4.51 6.31
C ALA A 210 -6.68 4.53 7.66
N VAL A 211 -7.28 5.66 8.07
CA VAL A 211 -8.05 5.74 9.32
C VAL A 211 -9.22 4.76 9.29
N ILE A 212 -9.99 4.78 8.20
CA ILE A 212 -11.14 3.90 8.01
C ILE A 212 -10.70 2.44 8.00
N SER A 213 -9.68 2.10 7.22
CA SER A 213 -9.20 0.72 7.07
C SER A 213 -8.67 0.14 8.37
N ASN A 214 -7.90 0.91 9.15
CA ASN A 214 -7.41 0.47 10.45
C ASN A 214 -8.55 0.27 11.46
N ALA A 215 -9.59 1.13 11.43
CA ALA A 215 -10.78 0.95 12.27
C ALA A 215 -11.47 -0.39 11.96
N PHE A 216 -11.68 -0.70 10.67
CA PHE A 216 -12.29 -1.96 10.25
C PHE A 216 -11.40 -3.18 10.51
N LEU A 217 -10.07 -3.07 10.36
CA LEU A 217 -9.12 -4.13 10.68
C LEU A 217 -9.19 -4.50 12.16
N ILE A 218 -9.13 -3.50 13.04
CA ILE A 218 -9.22 -3.73 14.50
C ILE A 218 -10.60 -4.28 14.86
N ALA A 219 -11.67 -3.72 14.31
CA ALA A 219 -13.02 -4.11 14.70
C ALA A 219 -13.41 -5.51 14.24
N PHE A 220 -13.08 -5.86 13.00
CA PHE A 220 -13.61 -7.07 12.38
C PHE A 220 -12.58 -8.13 12.01
N THR A 221 -11.31 -7.76 11.80
CA THR A 221 -10.25 -8.71 11.42
C THR A 221 -9.49 -9.21 12.65
N SER A 222 -9.39 -8.38 13.70
CA SER A 222 -8.81 -8.78 14.98
C SER A 222 -9.82 -9.45 15.92
N ASP A 223 -9.32 -10.34 16.80
CA ASP A 223 -10.12 -10.89 17.91
C ASP A 223 -10.27 -9.93 19.08
N PHE A 224 -9.70 -8.72 19.01
CA PHE A 224 -9.57 -7.82 20.16
C PHE A 224 -10.92 -7.50 20.79
N LEU A 225 -11.91 -7.10 19.97
CA LEU A 225 -13.24 -6.77 20.47
C LEU A 225 -13.99 -8.02 20.98
N THR A 226 -13.86 -9.17 20.30
CA THR A 226 -14.51 -10.42 20.71
C THR A 226 -14.00 -10.88 22.08
N ARG A 227 -12.67 -10.87 22.29
CA ARG A 227 -12.04 -11.23 23.57
C ARG A 227 -12.39 -10.24 24.68
N THR A 228 -12.41 -8.96 24.36
CA THR A 228 -12.75 -7.91 25.33
C THR A 228 -14.20 -8.03 25.79
N MET A 229 -15.12 -8.26 24.86
CA MET A 229 -16.52 -8.49 25.18
C MET A 229 -16.71 -9.77 26.01
N TYR A 230 -16.02 -10.85 25.67
CA TYR A 230 -16.07 -12.10 26.44
C TYR A 230 -15.60 -11.90 27.89
N ARG A 231 -14.47 -11.21 28.09
CA ARG A 231 -13.99 -10.87 29.45
C ARG A 231 -15.01 -10.05 30.24
N TYR A 232 -15.67 -9.10 29.59
CA TYR A 232 -16.65 -8.24 30.25
C TYR A 232 -17.90 -9.02 30.71
N GLU A 233 -18.33 -10.01 29.92
CA GLU A 233 -19.52 -10.81 30.22
C GLU A 233 -19.23 -12.01 31.14
N PHE A 234 -18.00 -12.55 31.11
CA PHE A 234 -17.60 -13.77 31.83
C PHE A 234 -16.35 -13.53 32.70
N ASP A 235 -16.57 -13.07 33.94
CA ASP A 235 -15.61 -13.02 35.06
C ASP A 235 -14.19 -12.46 34.77
N TRP A 236 -14.04 -11.58 33.78
CA TRP A 236 -12.75 -10.98 33.37
C TRP A 236 -11.64 -11.97 32.98
N ASP A 237 -11.97 -13.26 32.80
CA ASP A 237 -11.03 -14.33 32.45
C ASP A 237 -11.23 -14.79 30.99
N LEU A 238 -10.23 -15.44 30.40
CA LEU A 238 -10.34 -16.09 29.08
C LEU A 238 -10.48 -17.61 29.16
N LYS A 239 -10.60 -18.18 30.36
CA LYS A 239 -10.80 -19.62 30.52
C LYS A 239 -12.08 -20.06 29.82
N GLY A 240 -11.95 -20.94 28.83
CA GLY A 240 -13.07 -21.45 28.04
C GLY A 240 -13.42 -20.63 26.80
N TYR A 241 -12.72 -19.52 26.50
CA TYR A 241 -12.99 -18.66 25.34
C TYR A 241 -13.04 -19.44 24.02
N ILE A 242 -12.05 -20.31 23.77
CA ILE A 242 -11.99 -21.09 22.53
C ILE A 242 -13.22 -22.00 22.40
N ASN A 243 -13.66 -22.65 23.48
CA ASN A 243 -14.82 -23.53 23.46
C ASN A 243 -16.13 -22.74 23.23
N PHE A 244 -16.20 -21.50 23.72
CA PHE A 244 -17.34 -20.60 23.48
C PHE A 244 -17.40 -20.08 22.03
N THR A 245 -16.25 -19.79 21.41
CA THR A 245 -16.21 -19.26 20.03
C THR A 245 -16.46 -20.31 18.92
N LEU A 246 -16.48 -21.59 19.28
CA LEU A 246 -16.67 -22.70 18.33
C LEU A 246 -18.14 -23.14 18.34
N ALA A 247 -18.81 -23.03 17.18
CA ALA A 247 -20.16 -23.53 16.97
C ALA A 247 -20.15 -24.95 16.38
N HIS A 248 -21.17 -25.74 16.71
CA HIS A 248 -21.38 -27.07 16.14
C HIS A 248 -22.07 -27.00 14.77
N ALA A 249 -21.64 -27.85 13.85
CA ALA A 249 -22.31 -28.01 12.56
C ALA A 249 -23.70 -28.65 12.74
N PRO A 250 -24.75 -28.13 12.06
CA PRO A 250 -26.09 -28.69 12.16
C PRO A 250 -26.14 -30.12 11.60
N ASN A 251 -26.89 -31.00 12.26
CA ASN A 251 -27.05 -32.39 11.86
C ASN A 251 -27.66 -32.48 10.45
N GLY A 252 -26.92 -33.06 9.50
CA GLY A 252 -27.34 -33.23 8.09
C GLY A 252 -26.55 -32.42 7.05
N SER A 253 -25.65 -31.52 7.45
CA SER A 253 -24.77 -30.82 6.48
C SER A 253 -23.59 -31.66 5.97
N LEU A 254 -23.34 -32.83 6.58
CA LEU A 254 -22.30 -33.80 6.18
C LEU A 254 -22.79 -34.84 5.17
N SER A 255 -24.03 -34.80 4.70
CA SER A 255 -24.58 -35.79 3.77
C SER A 255 -24.22 -35.54 2.30
N LEU A 256 -23.07 -34.93 2.01
CA LEU A 256 -22.47 -35.02 0.67
C LEU A 256 -21.48 -36.19 0.67
N PRO A 257 -21.55 -37.11 -0.30
CA PRO A 257 -20.57 -38.17 -0.45
C PRO A 257 -19.29 -37.56 -1.04
N CYS A 258 -18.55 -36.81 -0.23
CA CYS A 258 -17.16 -36.50 -0.54
C CYS A 258 -16.37 -37.79 -0.26
N SER A 259 -15.91 -38.43 -1.32
CA SER A 259 -15.07 -39.64 -1.30
C SER A 259 -13.65 -39.31 -0.82
N CYS A 260 -13.54 -38.80 0.41
CA CYS A 260 -12.30 -38.61 1.12
C CYS A 260 -12.55 -38.89 2.61
N ASP A 261 -12.09 -40.05 3.09
CA ASP A 261 -12.16 -40.48 4.50
C ASP A 261 -11.54 -39.46 5.47
N PHE A 262 -10.72 -38.54 4.96
CA PHE A 262 -10.10 -37.45 5.73
C PHE A 262 -11.07 -36.29 6.08
N CYS A 263 -12.17 -36.11 5.33
CA CYS A 263 -13.06 -34.95 5.50
C CYS A 263 -14.17 -35.13 6.55
N VAL A 264 -14.55 -36.37 6.90
CA VAL A 264 -15.76 -36.64 7.68
C VAL A 264 -15.61 -36.30 9.17
N THR A 265 -14.38 -36.29 9.69
CA THR A 265 -14.13 -36.12 11.14
C THR A 265 -13.85 -34.67 11.55
N PHE A 266 -13.48 -33.79 10.61
CA PHE A 266 -12.96 -32.43 10.90
C PHE A 266 -14.02 -31.31 10.93
N LEU A 267 -15.27 -31.58 10.56
CA LEU A 267 -16.30 -30.55 10.36
C LEU A 267 -17.30 -30.40 11.52
N SER A 268 -17.07 -31.04 12.68
CA SER A 268 -18.03 -30.97 13.79
C SER A 268 -18.10 -29.60 14.47
N ARG A 269 -17.01 -28.82 14.42
CA ARG A 269 -16.94 -27.48 15.00
C ARG A 269 -16.30 -26.49 14.04
N TYR A 270 -16.93 -25.33 13.88
CA TYR A 270 -16.42 -24.22 13.08
C TYR A 270 -16.52 -22.92 13.89
N ARG A 271 -15.63 -21.97 13.60
CA ARG A 271 -15.64 -20.67 14.26
C ARG A 271 -16.77 -19.82 13.69
N ASP A 272 -17.87 -19.77 14.41
CA ASP A 272 -18.99 -18.89 14.14
C ASP A 272 -19.80 -18.72 15.44
N LEU A 273 -20.55 -17.62 15.58
CA LEU A 273 -21.34 -17.31 16.77
C LEU A 273 -22.79 -17.76 16.58
N ARG A 274 -22.96 -19.04 16.28
CA ARG A 274 -24.27 -19.65 16.00
C ARG A 274 -24.63 -20.73 17.00
N ASP A 275 -25.93 -20.86 17.21
CA ASP A 275 -26.50 -21.96 17.98
C ASP A 275 -26.39 -23.29 17.22
N ALA A 276 -26.58 -24.41 17.91
CA ALA A 276 -26.59 -25.76 17.33
C ALA A 276 -27.61 -25.94 16.19
N ASN A 277 -28.65 -25.09 16.16
CA ASN A 277 -29.69 -25.07 15.12
C ASN A 277 -29.29 -24.22 13.89
N GLY A 278 -28.13 -23.57 13.89
CA GLY A 278 -27.65 -22.72 12.81
C GLY A 278 -28.15 -21.27 12.83
N ASN A 279 -28.87 -20.86 13.88
CA ASN A 279 -29.33 -19.49 14.06
C ASN A 279 -28.26 -18.61 14.73
N TRP A 280 -28.32 -17.30 14.48
CA TRP A 280 -27.42 -16.32 15.10
C TRP A 280 -27.73 -16.14 16.58
N THR A 281 -26.70 -16.23 17.43
CA THR A 281 -26.83 -15.98 18.87
C THR A 281 -27.12 -14.50 19.17
N PHE A 282 -27.73 -14.21 20.33
CA PHE A 282 -27.84 -12.82 20.81
C PHE A 282 -26.46 -12.16 20.97
N PHE A 283 -25.46 -12.93 21.38
CA PHE A 283 -24.06 -12.48 21.50
C PHE A 283 -23.51 -11.98 20.15
N HIS A 284 -23.84 -12.65 19.03
CA HIS A 284 -23.44 -12.20 17.69
C HIS A 284 -23.92 -10.79 17.37
N TRP A 285 -25.20 -10.50 17.60
CA TRP A 285 -25.79 -9.18 17.33
C TRP A 285 -25.23 -8.11 18.26
N LYS A 286 -25.04 -8.42 19.54
CA LYS A 286 -24.40 -7.52 20.50
C LYS A 286 -22.96 -7.22 20.09
N LEU A 287 -22.18 -8.22 19.67
CA LEU A 287 -20.83 -8.04 19.16
C LEU A 287 -20.80 -7.19 17.88
N LEU A 288 -21.72 -7.42 16.94
CA LEU A 288 -21.82 -6.64 15.72
C LEU A 288 -22.11 -5.16 16.02
N ALA A 289 -23.03 -4.89 16.95
CA ALA A 289 -23.33 -3.53 17.39
C ALA A 289 -22.09 -2.84 18.01
N VAL A 290 -21.36 -3.55 18.89
CA VAL A 290 -20.11 -3.05 19.50
C VAL A 290 -19.04 -2.79 18.44
N ARG A 291 -18.89 -3.66 17.45
CA ARG A 291 -17.94 -3.47 16.34
C ARG A 291 -18.25 -2.22 15.53
N LEU A 292 -19.51 -2.01 15.16
CA LEU A 292 -19.93 -0.82 14.42
C LEU A 292 -19.76 0.46 15.25
N ALA A 293 -20.15 0.43 16.53
CA ALA A 293 -19.96 1.54 17.45
C ALA A 293 -18.47 1.89 17.61
N PHE A 294 -17.60 0.88 17.74
CA PHE A 294 -16.16 1.07 17.80
C PHE A 294 -15.61 1.77 16.56
N VAL A 295 -16.02 1.34 15.35
CA VAL A 295 -15.57 1.98 14.10
C VAL A 295 -15.97 3.46 14.08
N ILE A 296 -17.22 3.78 14.39
CA ILE A 296 -17.71 5.16 14.41
C ILE A 296 -16.93 6.01 15.42
N ILE A 297 -16.76 5.52 16.65
CA ILE A 297 -16.03 6.24 17.70
C ILE A 297 -14.57 6.43 17.31
N PHE A 298 -13.90 5.38 16.86
CA PHE A 298 -12.50 5.42 16.45
C PHE A 298 -12.29 6.43 15.32
N GLU A 299 -13.14 6.40 14.29
CA GLU A 299 -13.08 7.32 13.16
C GLU A 299 -13.23 8.78 13.58
N HIS A 300 -14.26 9.11 14.36
CA HIS A 300 -14.51 10.48 14.81
C HIS A 300 -13.41 11.00 15.74
N VAL A 301 -12.88 10.15 16.62
CA VAL A 301 -11.78 10.52 17.52
C VAL A 301 -10.52 10.80 16.72
N VAL A 302 -10.12 9.91 15.81
CA VAL A 302 -8.90 10.09 15.03
C VAL A 302 -9.02 11.29 14.10
N PHE A 303 -10.13 11.46 13.38
CA PHE A 303 -10.32 12.65 12.55
C PHE A 303 -10.40 13.93 13.38
N GLY A 304 -11.03 13.90 14.56
CA GLY A 304 -11.04 15.03 15.48
C GLY A 304 -9.64 15.44 15.92
N VAL A 305 -8.79 14.46 16.27
CA VAL A 305 -7.39 14.71 16.64
C VAL A 305 -6.58 15.23 15.45
N CYS A 306 -6.74 14.65 14.26
CA CYS A 306 -6.06 15.14 13.06
C CYS A 306 -6.44 16.59 12.72
N ARG A 307 -7.74 16.94 12.84
CA ARG A 307 -8.20 18.32 12.64
C ARG A 307 -7.69 19.27 13.72
N LEU A 308 -7.59 18.81 14.96
CA LEU A 308 -6.98 19.60 16.03
C LEU A 308 -5.51 19.90 15.71
N ILE A 309 -4.74 18.90 15.24
CA ILE A 309 -3.34 19.09 14.85
C ILE A 309 -3.22 20.07 13.69
N ASP A 310 -4.09 19.95 12.68
CA ASP A 310 -4.15 20.84 11.51
C ASP A 310 -4.42 22.31 11.92
N VAL A 311 -5.29 22.54 12.91
CA VAL A 311 -5.54 23.88 13.45
C VAL A 311 -4.37 24.41 14.29
N LEU A 312 -3.64 23.52 14.98
CA LEU A 312 -2.53 23.90 15.86
C LEU A 312 -1.22 24.20 15.12
N VAL A 313 -0.98 23.53 13.99
CA VAL A 313 0.27 23.66 13.23
C VAL A 313 0.06 24.64 12.07
N PRO A 314 0.70 25.81 12.06
CA PRO A 314 0.55 26.75 10.96
C PRO A 314 1.23 26.24 9.68
N ASP A 315 0.55 26.37 8.54
CA ASP A 315 1.03 25.91 7.23
C ASP A 315 2.36 26.55 6.78
N ILE A 316 2.61 27.79 7.18
CA ILE A 316 3.81 28.55 6.82
C ILE A 316 4.66 28.78 8.05
N ALA A 317 5.92 28.36 7.98
CA ALA A 317 6.89 28.62 9.04
C ALA A 317 7.09 30.14 9.22
N SER A 318 7.05 30.61 10.47
CA SER A 318 7.19 32.03 10.83
C SER A 318 8.46 32.67 10.27
N GLN A 319 9.58 31.93 10.23
CA GLN A 319 10.84 32.41 9.64
C GLN A 319 10.73 32.70 8.15
N LEU A 320 9.99 31.87 7.40
CA LEU A 320 9.77 32.08 5.96
C LEU A 320 8.85 33.26 5.73
N GLU A 321 7.78 33.39 6.52
CA GLU A 321 6.85 34.51 6.45
C GLU A 321 7.58 35.84 6.69
N LEU A 322 8.45 35.92 7.70
CA LEU A 322 9.28 37.09 7.98
C LEU A 322 10.25 37.40 6.83
N LYS A 323 10.88 36.38 6.23
CA LYS A 323 11.75 36.56 5.05
C LYS A 323 10.97 37.12 3.86
N ILE A 324 9.80 36.57 3.56
CA ILE A 324 8.94 37.07 2.46
C ILE A 324 8.52 38.52 2.73
N LYS A 325 8.14 38.86 3.96
CA LYS A 325 7.79 40.22 4.35
C LYS A 325 9.00 41.17 4.21
N ARG A 326 10.19 40.74 4.61
CA ARG A 326 11.44 41.51 4.49
C ARG A 326 11.81 41.77 3.03
N GLU A 327 11.82 40.75 2.18
CA GLU A 327 12.14 40.90 0.75
C GLU A 327 11.13 41.84 0.06
N ARG A 328 9.84 41.70 0.38
CA ARG A 328 8.80 42.63 -0.13
C ARG A 328 9.01 44.07 0.34
N TYR A 329 9.43 44.26 1.59
CA TYR A 329 9.71 45.58 2.13
C TYR A 329 10.92 46.22 1.43
N LEU A 330 12.03 45.48 1.31
CA LEU A 330 13.25 45.95 0.63
C LEU A 330 13.00 46.26 -0.85
N ALA A 331 12.22 45.43 -1.55
CA ALA A 331 11.84 45.68 -2.94
C ALA A 331 11.04 46.99 -3.09
N LYS A 332 10.10 47.26 -2.18
CA LYS A 332 9.35 48.52 -2.18
C LYS A 332 10.23 49.73 -1.88
N GLN A 333 11.16 49.60 -0.94
CA GLN A 333 12.10 50.66 -0.61
C GLN A 333 13.02 50.98 -1.80
N ALA A 334 13.57 49.97 -2.47
CA ALA A 334 14.40 50.15 -3.66
C ALA A 334 13.66 50.86 -4.81
N LEU A 335 12.38 50.56 -5.00
CA LEU A 335 11.55 51.26 -5.99
C LEU A 335 11.33 52.74 -5.62
N ALA A 336 11.01 53.04 -4.36
CA ALA A 336 10.83 54.42 -3.89
C ALA A 336 12.13 55.24 -4.00
N ASP A 337 13.26 54.65 -3.62
CA ASP A 337 14.57 55.28 -3.75
C ASP A 337 14.91 55.54 -5.24
N SER A 338 14.59 54.60 -6.15
CA SER A 338 14.78 54.84 -7.58
C SER A 338 13.91 55.98 -8.13
N GLU A 339 12.66 56.10 -7.68
CA GLU A 339 11.75 57.18 -8.10
C GLU A 339 12.20 58.54 -7.59
N THR A 340 12.74 58.61 -6.37
CA THR A 340 13.29 59.85 -5.82
C THR A 340 14.55 60.27 -6.56
N ILE A 341 15.44 59.33 -6.90
CA ILE A 341 16.64 59.60 -7.71
C ILE A 341 16.28 60.10 -9.12
N MET A 342 15.23 59.57 -9.75
CA MET A 342 14.80 60.03 -11.09
C MET A 342 14.13 61.42 -11.11
N LYS A 343 13.74 61.97 -9.96
CA LYS A 343 13.07 63.28 -9.85
C LYS A 343 14.03 64.43 -9.52
N VAL A 344 15.27 64.12 -9.13
CA VAL A 344 16.37 65.07 -8.89
C VAL A 344 17.24 65.12 -10.13
#